data_AF-A0A776LTD1-F1
#
_entry.id   AF-A0A776LTD1-F1
#
_cell.length_a   1.000
_cell.length_b   1.000
_cell.length_c   1.000
_cell.angle_alpha   90.00
_cell.angle_beta   90.00
_cell.angle_gamma   90.00
#
_symmetry.space_group_name_H-M   'P 1'
#
loop_
_entity.id
_entity.type
_entity.pdbx_description
1 polymer ?
#
loop_
_entity_poly.entity_id
_entity_poly.type
_entity_poly.pdbx_seq_one_letter_code
_entity_poly.pdbx_strand_id
1 'polypeptide(L)'
;MIPVWSTACPDWAERLKKGLSIIPAPIYPDQAAHALAIFKQLRIVDAPGSPTFGESCAPWVFDLVAALFGSYDAQTGVRHIKEVFILIPKKNSK
;
A
#
# COMPACT_ATOMS: atom_id res chain seq x y z
N MET A 1 12.46 -20.43 -3.68
CA MET A 1 13.27 -19.80 -2.61
C MET A 1 12.44 -18.65 -2.06
N ILE A 2 12.25 -18.57 -0.74
CA ILE A 2 11.49 -17.46 -0.13
C ILE A 2 12.36 -16.20 -0.28
N PRO A 3 11.85 -15.09 -0.88
CA PRO A 3 12.62 -13.85 -0.96
C PRO A 3 13.01 -13.40 0.45
N VAL A 4 14.23 -12.88 0.63
CA VAL A 4 14.62 -12.24 1.88
C VAL A 4 13.93 -10.87 1.93
N TRP A 5 12.94 -10.72 2.81
CA TRP A 5 12.17 -9.49 2.98
C TRP A 5 12.11 -9.07 4.44
N SER A 6 11.88 -7.78 4.67
CA SER A 6 11.71 -7.20 6.00
C SER A 6 10.81 -5.98 5.93
N THR A 7 10.01 -5.76 6.96
CA THR A 7 9.23 -4.52 7.17
C THR A 7 9.98 -3.51 8.03
N ALA A 8 11.21 -3.81 8.46
CA ALA A 8 12.02 -2.91 9.26
C ALA A 8 12.33 -1.63 8.46
N CYS A 9 12.06 -0.48 9.07
CA CYS A 9 12.41 0.84 8.55
C CYS A 9 13.14 1.62 9.67
N PRO A 10 14.41 1.28 10.00
CA PRO A 10 15.11 1.85 11.16
C PRO A 10 15.29 3.36 11.08
N ASP A 11 15.29 3.91 9.86
CA ASP A 11 15.44 5.33 9.54
C ASP A 11 14.10 6.07 9.36
N TRP A 12 12.98 5.46 9.78
CA TRP A 12 11.61 5.99 9.53
C TRP A 12 11.43 7.45 9.94
N ALA A 13 12.03 7.87 11.07
CA ALA A 13 11.89 9.24 11.58
C ALA A 13 12.51 10.27 10.62
N GLU A 14 13.68 9.97 10.06
CA GLU A 14 14.35 10.83 9.10
C GLU A 14 13.65 10.83 7.74
N ARG A 15 13.06 9.69 7.35
CA ARG A 15 12.24 9.62 6.14
C ARG A 15 11.01 10.52 6.23
N LEU A 16 10.27 10.47 7.34
CA LEU A 16 9.12 11.33 7.55
C LEU A 16 9.50 12.81 7.49
N LYS A 17 10.61 13.22 8.12
CA LYS A 17 11.11 14.61 8.04
C LYS A 17 11.44 15.04 6.61
N LYS A 18 11.91 14.11 5.77
CA LYS A 18 12.29 14.36 4.37
C LYS A 18 11.14 14.14 3.38
N GLY A 19 9.93 13.81 3.84
CA GLY A 19 8.81 13.48 2.97
C GLY A 19 9.01 12.18 2.18
N LEU A 20 9.88 11.30 2.64
CA LEU A 20 10.13 9.99 2.03
C LEU A 20 9.16 8.94 2.57
N SER A 21 8.80 7.98 1.74
CA SER A 21 7.89 6.90 2.13
C SER A 21 8.52 6.00 3.19
N ILE A 22 7.73 5.66 4.21
CA ILE A 22 8.04 4.67 5.24
C ILE A 22 7.41 3.30 4.96
N ILE A 23 6.65 3.20 3.87
CA ILE A 23 5.95 1.98 3.48
C ILE A 23 6.96 1.06 2.76
N PRO A 24 7.09 -0.21 3.16
CA PRO A 24 8.03 -1.14 2.52
C PRO A 24 7.60 -1.47 1.09
N ALA A 25 8.56 -1.86 0.26
CA ALA A 25 8.28 -2.38 -1.07
C ALA A 25 7.47 -3.70 -1.00
N PRO A 26 6.65 -4.02 -2.01
CA PRO A 26 5.96 -5.31 -2.08
C PRO A 26 6.95 -6.47 -2.17
N ILE A 27 6.64 -7.57 -1.48
CA ILE A 27 7.44 -8.81 -1.54
C ILE A 27 7.33 -9.45 -2.94
N TYR A 28 6.14 -9.39 -3.54
CA TYR A 28 5.82 -9.91 -4.86
C TYR A 28 5.24 -8.78 -5.74
N PRO A 29 6.07 -8.12 -6.57
CA PRO A 29 5.68 -6.96 -7.37
C PRO A 29 4.50 -7.22 -8.32
N ASP A 30 4.42 -8.40 -8.94
CA ASP A 30 3.33 -8.73 -9.87
C ASP A 30 1.97 -8.76 -9.17
N GLN A 31 1.93 -9.29 -7.94
CA GLN A 31 0.68 -9.35 -7.16
C GLN A 31 0.28 -7.96 -6.66
N ALA A 32 1.26 -7.13 -6.32
CA ALA A 32 1.03 -5.73 -6.01
C ALA A 32 0.44 -4.96 -7.21
N ALA A 33 1.03 -5.12 -8.40
CA ALA A 33 0.57 -4.46 -9.62
C ALA A 33 -0.87 -4.87 -9.98
N HIS A 34 -1.18 -6.17 -9.90
CA HIS A 34 -2.51 -6.69 -10.14
C HIS A 34 -3.54 -6.12 -9.15
N ALA A 35 -3.23 -6.18 -7.84
CA ALA A 35 -4.12 -5.64 -6.81
C ALA A 35 -4.32 -4.13 -6.94
N LEU A 36 -3.27 -3.37 -7.27
CA LEU A 36 -3.36 -1.94 -7.51
C LEU A 36 -4.24 -1.59 -8.71
N ALA A 37 -4.15 -2.35 -9.80
CA ALA A 37 -4.99 -2.13 -10.97
C ALA A 37 -6.48 -2.28 -10.65
N ILE A 38 -6.83 -3.27 -9.82
CA ILE A 38 -8.20 -3.47 -9.32
C ILE A 38 -8.59 -2.34 -8.36
N PHE A 39 -7.75 -2.06 -7.37
CA PHE A 39 -8.01 -1.02 -6.35
C PHE A 39 -8.29 0.34 -6.99
N LYS A 40 -7.50 0.74 -7.99
CA LYS A 40 -7.67 2.01 -8.70
C LYS A 40 -9.00 2.13 -9.44
N GLN A 41 -9.68 1.03 -9.77
CA GLN A 41 -10.98 1.02 -10.46
C GLN A 41 -12.17 1.10 -9.49
N LEU A 42 -11.95 0.87 -8.18
CA LEU A 42 -13.01 0.99 -7.18
C LEU A 42 -13.54 2.43 -7.15
N ARG A 43 -14.85 2.60 -6.92
CA ARG A 43 -15.50 3.92 -6.84
C ARG A 43 -15.70 4.37 -5.40
N ILE A 44 -15.52 5.67 -5.18
CA ILE A 44 -15.83 6.36 -3.93
C ILE A 44 -17.28 6.84 -4.01
N VAL A 45 -18.21 5.99 -3.61
CA VAL A 45 -19.67 6.21 -3.81
C VAL A 45 -20.26 7.35 -2.98
N ASP A 46 -19.55 7.78 -1.94
CA ASP A 46 -19.93 8.88 -1.05
C ASP A 46 -19.28 10.22 -1.43
N ALA A 47 -18.51 10.27 -2.53
CA ALA A 47 -17.92 11.49 -3.06
C ALA A 47 -18.71 12.05 -4.25
N PRO A 48 -18.85 13.39 -4.39
CA PRO A 48 -19.47 14.00 -5.56
C PRO A 48 -18.83 13.52 -6.87
N GLY A 49 -19.64 13.10 -7.83
CA GLY A 49 -19.19 12.56 -9.12
C GLY A 49 -18.72 11.10 -9.07
N SER A 50 -18.70 10.47 -7.89
CA SER A 50 -18.29 9.07 -7.69
C SER A 50 -16.98 8.70 -8.40
N PRO A 51 -15.89 9.47 -8.17
CA PRO A 51 -14.61 9.21 -8.78
C PRO A 51 -14.04 7.87 -8.30
N THR A 52 -13.06 7.37 -9.03
CA THR A 52 -12.33 6.18 -8.64
C THR A 52 -11.30 6.47 -7.55
N PHE A 53 -10.89 5.44 -6.81
CA PHE A 53 -9.75 5.52 -5.90
C PHE A 53 -8.46 5.90 -6.66
N GLY A 54 -8.32 5.50 -7.93
CA GLY A 54 -7.19 5.90 -8.77
C GLY A 54 -7.11 7.39 -9.06
N GLU A 55 -8.25 8.08 -9.13
CA GLU A 55 -8.34 9.52 -9.40
C GLU A 55 -8.20 10.37 -8.12
N SER A 56 -8.51 9.80 -6.96
CA SER A 56 -8.72 10.59 -5.73
C SER A 56 -7.71 10.31 -4.61
N CYS A 57 -7.02 9.16 -4.59
CA CYS A 57 -6.14 8.81 -3.48
C CYS A 57 -4.74 9.42 -3.60
N ALA A 58 -4.18 9.77 -2.44
CA ALA A 58 -2.79 10.17 -2.34
C ALA A 58 -1.84 9.00 -2.67
N PRO A 59 -0.62 9.25 -3.20
CA PRO A 59 0.33 8.21 -3.60
C PRO A 59 0.63 7.17 -2.51
N TRP A 60 0.73 7.60 -1.24
CA TRP A 60 1.03 6.70 -0.13
C TRP A 60 -0.03 5.61 0.08
N VAL A 61 -1.30 5.86 -0.32
CA VAL A 61 -2.36 4.86 -0.26
C VAL A 61 -2.07 3.73 -1.24
N PHE A 62 -1.54 4.05 -2.42
CA PHE A 62 -1.15 3.05 -3.41
C PHE A 62 0.07 2.26 -2.95
N ASP A 63 1.05 2.92 -2.33
CA ASP A 63 2.20 2.22 -1.73
C ASP A 63 1.74 1.23 -0.67
N LEU A 64 0.78 1.62 0.17
CA LEU A 64 0.22 0.76 1.22
C LEU A 64 -0.50 -0.45 0.64
N VAL A 65 -1.37 -0.24 -0.36
CA VAL A 65 -2.08 -1.32 -1.06
C VAL A 65 -1.08 -2.27 -1.73
N ALA A 66 -0.05 -1.73 -2.38
CA ALA A 66 1.00 -2.51 -2.98
C ALA A 66 1.73 -3.39 -1.95
N ALA A 67 2.16 -2.81 -0.82
CA ALA A 67 2.86 -3.53 0.23
C ALA A 67 2.00 -4.67 0.83
N LEU A 68 0.72 -4.39 1.11
CA LEU A 68 -0.18 -5.35 1.73
C LEU A 68 -0.52 -6.50 0.78
N PHE A 69 -1.03 -6.21 -0.41
CA PHE A 69 -1.47 -7.25 -1.36
C PHE A 69 -0.30 -7.90 -2.10
N GLY A 70 0.79 -7.17 -2.27
CA GLY A 70 2.08 -7.70 -2.74
C GLY A 70 2.79 -8.59 -1.73
N SER A 71 2.23 -8.84 -0.54
CA SER A 71 2.77 -9.82 0.40
C SER A 71 2.20 -11.25 0.20
N TYR A 72 1.36 -11.43 -0.81
CA TYR A 72 0.74 -12.72 -1.14
C TYR A 72 1.64 -13.58 -2.04
N ASP A 73 2.05 -14.72 -1.52
CA ASP A 73 2.73 -15.77 -2.27
C ASP A 73 1.71 -16.65 -3.00
N ALA A 74 1.61 -16.47 -4.31
CA ALA A 74 0.69 -17.23 -5.15
C ALA A 74 1.05 -18.73 -5.26
N GLN A 75 2.29 -19.13 -4.97
CA GLN A 75 2.70 -20.53 -5.06
C GLN A 75 2.27 -21.31 -3.81
N THR A 76 2.36 -20.67 -2.64
CA THR A 76 2.08 -21.32 -1.35
C THR A 76 0.71 -20.95 -0.78
N GLY A 77 0.06 -19.90 -1.32
CA GLY A 77 -1.18 -19.34 -0.80
C GLY A 77 -1.00 -18.52 0.49
N VAL A 78 0.24 -18.29 0.94
CA VAL A 78 0.53 -17.56 2.17
C VAL A 78 0.55 -16.06 1.92
N ARG A 79 -0.20 -15.29 2.72
CA ARG A 79 -0.03 -13.84 2.81
C ARG A 79 0.84 -13.50 4.01
N HIS A 80 2.04 -12.97 3.75
CA HIS A 80 3.03 -12.69 4.79
C HIS A 80 2.67 -11.48 5.66
N ILE A 81 2.02 -10.45 5.09
CA ILE A 81 1.50 -9.30 5.82
C ILE A 81 -0.02 -9.40 5.85
N LYS A 82 -0.59 -9.67 7.02
CA LYS A 82 -2.04 -9.87 7.17
C LYS A 82 -2.78 -8.59 7.51
N GLU A 83 -2.16 -7.74 8.32
CA GLU A 83 -2.78 -6.55 8.89
C GLU A 83 -1.77 -5.40 8.90
N VAL A 84 -2.27 -4.18 8.78
CA VAL A 84 -1.50 -2.95 8.91
C VAL A 84 -2.24 -1.98 9.82
N PHE A 85 -1.50 -1.38 10.75
CA PHE A 85 -2.00 -0.28 11.56
C PHE A 85 -1.61 1.05 10.91
N ILE A 86 -2.61 1.92 10.69
CA ILE A 86 -2.42 3.23 10.07
C ILE A 86 -2.73 4.30 11.12
N LEU A 87 -1.72 5.09 11.48
CA LEU A 87 -1.86 6.29 12.31
C LEU A 87 -1.55 7.51 11.45
N ILE A 88 -2.58 8.24 11.06
CA ILE A 88 -2.46 9.42 10.19
C ILE A 88 -3.06 10.64 10.88
N PRO A 89 -2.42 11.82 10.81
CA PRO A 89 -3.05 13.06 11.25
C PRO A 89 -4.28 13.36 10.40
N LYS A 90 -5.25 14.06 11.00
CA LYS A 90 -6.47 14.48 10.28
C LYS A 90 -6.11 15.21 8.98
N LYS A 91 -6.90 15.00 7.92
CA LYS A 91 -6.72 15.59 6.57
C LYS A 91 -5.47 15.12 5.81
N ASN A 92 -4.95 13.91 6.07
CA ASN A 92 -3.88 13.29 5.28
C ASN A 92 -4.35 12.12 4.39
N SER A 93 -5.65 11.89 4.32
CA SER A 93 -6.26 10.80 3.53
C SER A 93 -7.35 11.27 2.56
N LYS A 94 -7.49 12.59 2.37
CA LYS A 94 -8.45 13.21 1.44
C LYS A 94 -8.03 14.64 1.14
#